data_AF-A0A5D5AMR4-F1
#
_entry.id   AF-A0A5D5AMR4-F1
#
_cell.length_a   1.000
_cell.length_b   1.000
_cell.length_c   1.000
_cell.angle_alpha   90.00
_cell.angle_beta   90.00
_cell.angle_gamma   90.00
#
_symmetry.space_group_name_H-M   'P 1'
#
loop_
_entity.id
_entity.type
_entity.pdbx_description
1 polymer ?
#
loop_
_entity_poly.entity_id
_entity_poly.type
_entity_poly.pdbx_seq_one_letter_code
_entity_poly.pdbx_strand_id
1 'polypeptide(L)'
;MARPSATTVVIGALAGLTNVAAVLALYARAGYPTLESASSVAVLAVTAFAVGFLPVSVSAHTRLLAPAAGFVFVLGGTVSVELATPNPEWSTLDGYVIVDGPTHVASYANTWYVWLSLLLVAGGLEFAIRRGYGVGDDRLRNLPAFPLSRSELAWSVLGLGALVGVATTLLVLRAGIRPSVAAIAVLAVTTVVAAVPLAALYARGIVSPAILFALLVPYFLTIEVFVTTDSPVHILLFGPYALVLVLVWALESAIRSRLRGWDGGRFARENPT
;
A
#
# COMPACT_ATOMS: atom_id res chain seq x y z
N MET A 1 -23.40 7.20 2.17
CA MET A 1 -22.28 7.40 1.22
C MET A 1 -22.85 7.36 -0.19
N ALA A 2 -22.37 8.22 -1.10
CA ALA A 2 -22.85 8.24 -2.48
C ALA A 2 -22.30 7.06 -3.27
N ARG A 3 -23.08 6.51 -4.21
CA ARG A 3 -22.61 5.43 -5.08
C ARG A 3 -21.57 5.97 -6.08
N PRO A 4 -20.57 5.16 -6.47
CA PRO A 4 -19.66 5.53 -7.56
C PRO A 4 -20.44 5.88 -8.83
N SER A 5 -20.03 6.95 -9.52
CA SER A 5 -20.61 7.32 -10.80
C SER A 5 -20.09 6.41 -11.91
N ALA A 6 -20.83 6.31 -13.02
CA ALA A 6 -20.36 5.60 -14.22
C ALA A 6 -18.98 6.10 -14.67
N THR A 7 -18.73 7.41 -14.57
CA THR A 7 -17.43 8.02 -14.89
C THR A 7 -16.31 7.50 -14.00
N THR A 8 -16.53 7.36 -12.69
CA THR A 8 -15.54 6.75 -11.77
C THR A 8 -15.18 5.33 -12.21
N VAL A 9 -16.20 4.53 -12.54
CA VAL A 9 -16.00 3.14 -12.98
C VAL A 9 -15.24 3.09 -14.31
N VAL A 10 -15.57 3.95 -15.27
CA VAL A 10 -14.89 4.01 -16.57
C VAL A 10 -13.42 4.41 -16.41
N ILE A 11 -13.12 5.46 -15.61
CA ILE A 11 -11.73 5.90 -15.38
C ILE A 11 -10.93 4.78 -14.71
N GLY A 12 -11.51 4.13 -13.68
CA GLY A 12 -10.90 2.97 -13.04
C GLY A 12 -10.66 1.83 -14.03
N ALA A 13 -11.65 1.50 -14.87
CA ALA A 13 -11.55 0.42 -15.85
C ALA A 13 -10.45 0.68 -16.87
N LEU A 14 -10.32 1.92 -17.36
CA LEU A 14 -9.22 2.30 -18.25
C LEU A 14 -7.85 2.12 -17.58
N ALA A 15 -7.69 2.50 -16.32
CA ALA A 15 -6.45 2.30 -15.58
C ALA A 15 -6.15 0.81 -15.36
N GLY A 16 -7.16 0.03 -14.99
CA GLY A 16 -7.06 -1.43 -14.84
C GLY A 16 -6.63 -2.11 -16.14
N LEU A 17 -7.29 -1.79 -17.26
CA LEU A 17 -6.94 -2.31 -18.59
C LEU A 17 -5.54 -1.88 -19.03
N THR A 18 -5.16 -0.62 -18.76
CA THR A 18 -3.80 -0.13 -19.04
C THR A 18 -2.77 -0.94 -18.27
N ASN A 19 -3.02 -1.24 -16.99
CA ASN A 19 -2.11 -2.04 -16.19
C ASN A 19 -2.00 -3.47 -16.73
N VAL A 20 -3.14 -4.10 -17.07
CA VAL A 20 -3.16 -5.45 -17.68
C VAL A 20 -2.36 -5.46 -18.98
N ALA A 21 -2.59 -4.49 -19.87
CA ALA A 21 -1.88 -4.39 -21.13
C ALA A 21 -0.37 -4.23 -20.93
N ALA A 22 0.05 -3.36 -20.01
CA ALA A 22 1.48 -3.16 -19.69
C ALA A 22 2.12 -4.45 -19.14
N VAL A 23 1.48 -5.10 -18.16
CA VAL A 23 1.97 -6.34 -17.56
C VAL A 23 2.07 -7.45 -18.61
N LEU A 24 1.02 -7.68 -19.40
CA LEU A 24 1.04 -8.71 -20.44
C LEU A 24 2.05 -8.42 -21.54
N ALA A 25 2.22 -7.16 -21.95
CA ALA A 25 3.22 -6.77 -22.94
C ALA A 25 4.65 -7.02 -22.43
N LEU A 26 4.94 -6.69 -21.17
CA LEU A 26 6.23 -6.98 -20.55
C LEU A 26 6.46 -8.49 -20.38
N TYR A 27 5.45 -9.24 -19.96
CA TYR A 27 5.52 -10.71 -19.89
C TYR A 27 5.79 -11.34 -21.26
N ALA A 28 5.13 -10.86 -22.31
CA ALA A 28 5.33 -11.35 -23.67
C ALA A 28 6.72 -10.98 -24.21
N ARG A 29 7.19 -9.76 -23.96
CA ARG A 29 8.55 -9.31 -24.32
C ARG A 29 9.63 -10.20 -23.74
N ALA A 30 9.46 -10.63 -22.50
CA ALA A 30 10.44 -11.42 -21.76
C ALA A 30 10.17 -12.93 -21.84
N GLY A 31 9.20 -13.39 -22.63
CA GLY A 31 8.97 -14.83 -22.87
C GLY A 31 8.52 -15.62 -21.64
N TYR A 32 7.76 -15.01 -20.73
CA TYR A 32 7.36 -15.67 -19.48
C TYR A 32 6.47 -16.91 -19.72
N PRO A 33 6.81 -18.09 -19.19
CA PRO A 33 6.02 -19.32 -19.34
C PRO A 33 4.60 -19.23 -18.76
N THR A 34 4.34 -18.26 -17.87
CA THR A 34 3.01 -17.97 -17.34
C THR A 34 1.97 -17.74 -18.44
N LEU A 35 2.38 -17.29 -19.62
CA LEU A 35 1.50 -17.05 -20.77
C LEU A 35 1.03 -18.34 -21.47
N GLU A 36 1.65 -19.49 -21.19
CA GLU A 36 1.27 -20.78 -21.80
C GLU A 36 0.01 -21.38 -21.15
N SER A 37 -0.38 -20.89 -19.97
CA SER A 37 -1.54 -21.36 -19.21
C SER A 37 -2.65 -20.31 -19.19
N ALA A 38 -3.79 -20.62 -19.80
CA ALA A 38 -4.95 -19.72 -19.83
C ALA A 38 -5.46 -19.35 -18.42
N SER A 39 -5.38 -20.27 -17.46
CA SER A 39 -5.79 -19.99 -16.07
C SER A 39 -4.82 -19.04 -15.38
N SER A 40 -3.51 -19.20 -15.61
CA SER A 40 -2.48 -18.30 -15.09
C SER A 40 -2.60 -16.90 -15.68
N VAL A 41 -2.86 -16.79 -16.98
CA VAL A 41 -3.15 -15.51 -17.66
C VAL A 41 -4.41 -14.85 -17.10
N ALA A 42 -5.48 -15.61 -16.85
CA ALA A 42 -6.70 -15.06 -16.27
C ALA A 42 -6.47 -14.50 -14.86
N VAL A 43 -5.76 -15.22 -13.99
CA VAL A 43 -5.39 -14.74 -12.65
C VAL A 43 -4.54 -13.46 -12.75
N LEU A 44 -3.52 -13.46 -13.61
CA LEU A 44 -2.64 -12.32 -13.85
C LEU A 44 -3.43 -11.09 -14.32
N ALA A 45 -4.35 -11.26 -15.26
CA ALA A 45 -5.19 -10.19 -15.77
C ALA A 45 -6.12 -9.63 -14.68
N VAL A 46 -6.75 -10.48 -13.87
CA VAL A 46 -7.64 -10.05 -12.79
C VAL A 46 -6.88 -9.27 -11.71
N THR A 47 -5.73 -9.77 -11.27
CA THR A 47 -4.94 -9.11 -10.22
C THR A 47 -4.32 -7.81 -10.72
N ALA A 48 -3.77 -7.78 -11.93
CA ALA A 48 -3.26 -6.56 -12.55
C ALA A 48 -4.37 -5.53 -12.77
N PHE A 49 -5.56 -5.97 -13.22
CA PHE A 49 -6.71 -5.10 -13.36
C PHE A 49 -7.08 -4.48 -12.01
N ALA A 50 -7.17 -5.26 -10.94
CA ALA A 50 -7.51 -4.77 -9.60
C ALA A 50 -6.52 -3.70 -9.10
N VAL A 51 -5.22 -3.88 -9.32
CA VAL A 51 -4.17 -2.92 -8.91
C VAL A 51 -4.28 -1.59 -9.66
N GLY A 52 -4.68 -1.57 -10.93
CA GLY A 52 -4.94 -0.33 -11.65
C GLY A 52 -6.32 0.26 -11.34
N PHE A 53 -7.34 -0.59 -11.27
CA PHE A 53 -8.73 -0.19 -11.11
C PHE A 53 -9.01 0.44 -9.76
N LEU A 54 -8.63 -0.20 -8.66
CA LEU A 54 -9.06 0.21 -7.32
C LEU A 54 -8.45 1.56 -6.89
N PRO A 55 -7.13 1.80 -6.96
CA PRO A 55 -6.55 3.08 -6.52
C PRO A 55 -7.04 4.26 -7.36
N VAL A 56 -7.18 4.06 -8.68
CA VAL A 56 -7.65 5.10 -9.59
C VAL A 56 -9.15 5.36 -9.40
N SER A 57 -9.95 4.31 -9.17
CA SER A 57 -11.38 4.47 -8.82
C SER A 57 -11.55 5.21 -7.51
N VAL A 58 -10.78 4.87 -6.47
CA VAL A 58 -10.79 5.59 -5.19
C VAL A 58 -10.45 7.06 -5.42
N SER A 59 -9.39 7.34 -6.17
CA SER A 59 -8.95 8.71 -6.47
C SER A 59 -10.01 9.48 -7.27
N ALA A 60 -10.62 8.88 -8.29
CA ALA A 60 -11.68 9.50 -9.08
C ALA A 60 -12.96 9.73 -8.25
N HIS A 61 -13.29 8.82 -7.32
CA HIS A 61 -14.47 8.92 -6.47
C HIS A 61 -14.32 9.95 -5.36
N THR A 62 -13.12 10.06 -4.78
CA THR A 62 -12.86 10.83 -3.55
C THR A 62 -12.06 12.11 -3.78
N ARG A 63 -11.39 12.22 -4.93
CA ARG A 63 -10.40 13.26 -5.28
C ARG A 63 -9.16 13.29 -4.37
N LEU A 64 -8.88 12.17 -3.73
CA LEU A 64 -7.55 11.86 -3.22
C LEU A 64 -6.63 11.61 -4.41
N LEU A 65 -5.39 12.10 -4.34
CA LEU A 65 -4.40 11.99 -5.42
C LEU A 65 -3.39 10.87 -5.16
N ALA A 66 -3.07 10.58 -3.89
CA ALA A 66 -2.01 9.67 -3.50
C ALA A 66 -2.21 8.24 -4.04
N PRO A 67 -3.42 7.63 -4.05
CA PRO A 67 -3.58 6.28 -4.59
C PRO A 67 -3.31 6.20 -6.10
N ALA A 68 -3.83 7.15 -6.90
CA ALA A 68 -3.59 7.18 -8.34
C ALA A 68 -2.15 7.58 -8.68
N ALA A 69 -1.59 8.58 -8.01
CA ALA A 69 -0.20 8.99 -8.21
C ALA A 69 0.76 7.85 -7.86
N GLY A 70 0.55 7.20 -6.71
CA GLY A 70 1.32 6.03 -6.31
C GLY A 70 1.23 4.89 -7.33
N PHE A 71 0.03 4.61 -7.87
CA PHE A 71 -0.14 3.61 -8.92
C PHE A 71 0.72 3.93 -10.15
N VAL A 72 0.68 5.19 -10.62
CA VAL A 72 1.49 5.65 -11.76
C VAL A 72 2.98 5.51 -11.46
N PHE A 73 3.44 5.86 -10.26
CA PHE A 73 4.84 5.70 -9.86
C PHE A 73 5.28 4.24 -9.82
N VAL A 74 4.48 3.35 -9.23
CA VAL A 74 4.83 1.92 -9.13
C VAL A 74 4.84 1.27 -10.51
N LEU A 75 3.83 1.51 -11.34
CA LEU A 75 3.77 0.98 -12.69
C LEU A 75 4.91 1.55 -13.56
N GLY A 76 5.07 2.87 -13.56
CA GLY A 76 6.13 3.55 -14.31
C GLY A 76 7.53 3.12 -13.87
N GLY A 77 7.75 2.96 -12.56
CA GLY A 77 9.00 2.44 -12.01
C GLY A 77 9.27 1.00 -12.45
N THR A 78 8.26 0.13 -12.38
CA THR A 78 8.37 -1.28 -12.80
C THR A 78 8.69 -1.37 -14.29
N VAL A 79 7.95 -0.65 -15.14
CA VAL A 79 8.20 -0.60 -16.59
C VAL A 79 9.60 -0.08 -16.88
N SER A 80 10.02 0.99 -16.20
CA SER A 80 11.34 1.59 -16.41
C SER A 80 12.47 0.64 -16.05
N VAL A 81 12.37 -0.04 -14.90
CA VAL A 81 13.39 -1.00 -14.46
C VAL A 81 13.42 -2.23 -15.38
N GLU A 82 12.27 -2.81 -15.71
CA GLU A 82 12.16 -4.00 -16.59
C GLU A 82 12.71 -3.73 -18.00
N LEU A 83 12.54 -2.52 -18.52
CA LEU A 83 13.08 -2.12 -19.82
C LEU A 83 14.57 -1.77 -19.76
N ALA A 84 15.07 -1.34 -18.60
CA ALA A 84 16.48 -0.99 -18.39
C ALA A 84 17.36 -2.22 -18.07
N THR A 85 16.77 -3.35 -17.68
CA THR A 85 17.47 -4.59 -17.39
C THR A 85 17.45 -5.59 -18.56
N PRO A 86 18.44 -6.48 -18.68
CA PRO A 86 18.40 -7.60 -19.63
C PRO A 86 17.15 -8.46 -19.41
N ASN A 87 16.63 -9.05 -20.49
CA ASN A 87 15.54 -10.00 -20.38
C ASN A 87 16.00 -11.26 -19.61
N PRO A 88 15.13 -11.88 -18.80
CA PRO A 88 15.42 -13.17 -18.20
C PRO A 88 15.54 -14.26 -19.26
N GLU A 89 16.43 -15.22 -19.03
CA GLU A 89 16.56 -16.46 -19.82
C GLU A 89 15.83 -17.60 -19.10
N TRP A 90 14.99 -18.32 -19.83
CA TRP A 90 14.19 -19.42 -19.30
C TRP A 90 14.78 -20.75 -19.75
N SER A 91 15.04 -21.64 -18.80
CA SER A 91 15.51 -23.00 -19.07
C SER A 91 14.77 -24.01 -18.21
N THR A 92 14.99 -25.30 -18.46
CA THR A 92 14.40 -26.39 -17.67
C THR A 92 15.48 -27.30 -17.13
N LEU A 93 15.47 -27.56 -15.83
CA LEU A 93 16.33 -28.55 -15.17
C LEU A 93 15.44 -29.53 -14.41
N ASP A 94 15.54 -30.82 -14.73
CA ASP A 94 14.75 -31.89 -14.11
C ASP A 94 13.22 -31.64 -14.11
N GLY A 95 12.72 -30.96 -15.15
CA GLY A 95 11.31 -30.59 -15.28
C GLY A 95 10.88 -29.34 -14.50
N TYR A 96 11.80 -28.69 -13.78
CA TYR A 96 11.57 -27.40 -13.13
C TYR A 96 12.02 -26.25 -14.04
N VAL A 97 11.19 -25.21 -14.13
CA VAL A 97 11.54 -23.97 -14.83
C VAL A 97 12.60 -23.23 -14.00
N ILE A 98 13.76 -23.01 -14.60
CA ILE A 98 14.81 -22.14 -14.08
C ILE A 98 14.76 -20.82 -14.82
N VAL A 99 15.02 -19.75 -14.09
CA VAL A 99 15.16 -18.40 -14.64
C VAL A 99 16.53 -17.85 -14.28
N ASP A 100 17.27 -17.43 -15.32
CA ASP A 100 18.52 -16.70 -15.18
C ASP A 100 18.27 -15.23 -15.53
N GLY A 101 18.43 -14.36 -14.54
CA GLY A 101 18.26 -12.91 -14.69
C GLY A 101 17.06 -12.32 -13.94
N PRO A 102 16.88 -10.99 -14.04
CA PRO A 102 15.88 -10.27 -13.26
C PRO A 102 14.45 -10.51 -13.78
N THR A 103 13.48 -10.52 -12.86
CA THR A 103 12.06 -10.76 -13.17
C THR A 103 11.13 -9.71 -12.54
N HIS A 104 11.43 -8.42 -12.74
CA HIS A 104 10.76 -7.34 -12.00
C HIS A 104 9.25 -7.27 -12.27
N VAL A 105 8.81 -7.42 -13.52
CA VAL A 105 7.38 -7.43 -13.84
C VAL A 105 6.64 -8.59 -13.15
N ALA A 106 7.28 -9.75 -13.01
CA ALA A 106 6.68 -10.87 -12.30
C ALA A 106 6.69 -10.68 -10.78
N SER A 107 7.73 -10.07 -10.21
CA SER A 107 7.71 -9.61 -8.83
C SER A 107 6.57 -8.64 -8.58
N TYR A 108 6.40 -7.62 -9.43
CA TYR A 108 5.31 -6.65 -9.36
C TYR A 108 3.93 -7.33 -9.42
N ALA A 109 3.68 -8.15 -10.43
CA ALA A 109 2.37 -8.74 -10.67
C ALA A 109 1.96 -9.76 -9.60
N ASN A 110 2.92 -10.58 -9.16
CA ASN A 110 2.62 -11.61 -8.16
C ASN A 110 2.56 -11.07 -6.72
N THR A 111 3.00 -9.83 -6.48
CA THR A 111 2.88 -9.12 -5.19
C THR A 111 1.81 -8.02 -5.23
N TRP A 112 0.82 -8.16 -6.12
CA TRP A 112 -0.29 -7.22 -6.31
C TRP A 112 -0.95 -6.73 -5.00
N TYR A 113 -1.06 -7.60 -4.00
CA TYR A 113 -1.65 -7.30 -2.68
C TYR A 113 -0.83 -6.28 -1.88
N VAL A 114 0.50 -6.26 -2.05
CA VAL A 114 1.40 -5.26 -1.42
C VAL A 114 1.11 -3.89 -2.00
N TRP A 115 1.09 -3.78 -3.33
CA TRP A 115 0.81 -2.53 -4.02
C TRP A 115 -0.57 -2.00 -3.68
N LEU A 116 -1.60 -2.85 -3.75
CA LEU A 116 -2.95 -2.44 -3.43
C LEU A 116 -3.06 -1.93 -1.98
N SER A 117 -2.43 -2.62 -1.03
CA SER A 117 -2.39 -2.22 0.37
C SER A 117 -1.73 -0.85 0.57
N LEU A 118 -0.52 -0.66 0.03
CA LEU A 118 0.22 0.59 0.14
C LEU A 118 -0.52 1.78 -0.47
N LEU A 119 -1.13 1.59 -1.64
CA LEU A 119 -1.87 2.64 -2.35
C LEU A 119 -3.13 3.07 -1.59
N LEU A 120 -3.85 2.11 -0.98
CA LEU A 120 -5.03 2.41 -0.17
C LEU A 120 -4.66 3.11 1.15
N VAL A 121 -3.58 2.67 1.80
CA VAL A 121 -3.05 3.34 3.00
C VAL A 121 -2.60 4.75 2.69
N ALA A 122 -1.92 4.98 1.57
CA ALA A 122 -1.54 6.32 1.12
C ALA A 122 -2.77 7.24 0.96
N GLY A 123 -3.89 6.72 0.44
CA GLY A 123 -5.16 7.43 0.40
C GLY A 123 -5.71 7.76 1.79
N GLY A 124 -5.62 6.84 2.75
CA GLY A 124 -5.98 7.10 4.14
C GLY A 124 -5.15 8.19 4.80
N LEU A 125 -3.84 8.17 4.59
CA LEU A 125 -2.93 9.21 5.07
C LEU A 125 -3.25 10.57 4.45
N GLU A 126 -3.44 10.64 3.13
CA GLU A 126 -3.83 11.88 2.45
C GLU A 126 -5.17 12.39 2.96
N PHE A 127 -6.17 11.52 3.12
CA PHE A 127 -7.48 11.89 3.65
C PHE A 127 -7.35 12.55 5.02
N ALA A 128 -6.61 11.93 5.94
CA ALA A 128 -6.39 12.44 7.28
C ALA A 128 -5.69 13.81 7.26
N ILE A 129 -4.65 13.97 6.43
CA ILE A 129 -3.89 15.20 6.32
C ILE A 129 -4.77 16.32 5.74
N ARG A 130 -5.44 16.06 4.61
CA ARG A 130 -6.22 17.08 3.92
C ARG A 130 -7.43 17.53 4.73
N ARG A 131 -8.16 16.60 5.35
CA ARG A 131 -9.29 16.94 6.24
C ARG A 131 -8.84 17.54 7.56
N GLY A 132 -7.83 16.97 8.20
CA GLY A 132 -7.36 17.42 9.51
C GLY A 132 -6.73 18.81 9.46
N TYR A 133 -6.03 19.14 8.38
CA TYR A 133 -5.32 20.42 8.22
C TYR A 133 -5.97 21.41 7.25
N GLY A 134 -7.14 21.09 6.70
CA GLY A 134 -7.82 21.97 5.72
C GLY A 134 -7.08 22.14 4.39
N VAL A 135 -6.16 21.23 4.04
CA VAL A 135 -5.35 21.34 2.82
C VAL A 135 -6.17 20.90 1.60
N GLY A 136 -6.73 21.87 0.89
CA GLY A 136 -7.52 21.64 -0.32
C GLY A 136 -8.79 20.83 -0.06
N ASP A 137 -9.46 21.07 1.08
CA ASP A 137 -10.67 20.34 1.49
C ASP A 137 -11.84 20.53 0.52
N ASP A 138 -11.97 21.73 -0.08
CA ASP A 138 -13.04 22.07 -1.03
C ASP A 138 -13.10 21.15 -2.26
N ARG A 139 -12.01 20.45 -2.53
CA ARG A 139 -11.93 19.51 -3.65
C ARG A 139 -12.33 18.09 -3.26
N LEU A 140 -12.33 17.70 -1.98
CA LEU A 140 -12.64 16.34 -1.54
C LEU A 140 -14.13 16.02 -1.75
N ARG A 141 -14.44 14.74 -2.05
CA ARG A 141 -15.82 14.27 -2.29
C ARG A 141 -16.04 12.90 -1.67
N ASN A 142 -17.29 12.59 -1.34
CA ASN A 142 -17.73 11.24 -0.94
C ASN A 142 -16.94 10.59 0.21
N LEU A 143 -16.34 11.41 1.07
CA LEU A 143 -15.56 10.98 2.23
C LEU A 143 -16.33 11.32 3.52
N PRO A 144 -16.11 10.58 4.62
CA PRO A 144 -16.74 10.88 5.89
C PRO A 144 -16.34 12.28 6.39
N ALA A 145 -17.20 12.87 7.21
CA ALA A 145 -16.90 14.12 7.89
C ALA A 145 -15.75 13.93 8.88
N PHE A 146 -14.99 15.00 9.13
CA PHE A 146 -13.87 14.99 10.08
C PHE A 146 -14.15 16.02 11.18
N PRO A 147 -13.86 15.74 12.46
CA PRO A 147 -13.23 14.52 12.99
C PRO A 147 -14.14 13.29 12.97
N LEU A 148 -13.53 12.11 12.79
CA LEU A 148 -14.23 10.82 12.80
C LEU A 148 -14.83 10.49 14.18
N SER A 149 -15.95 9.75 14.18
CA SER A 149 -16.46 9.11 15.39
C SER A 149 -15.49 8.04 15.90
N ARG A 150 -15.66 7.59 17.16
CA ARG A 150 -14.78 6.55 17.76
C ARG A 150 -14.78 5.27 16.95
N SER A 151 -15.95 4.84 16.51
CA SER A 151 -16.14 3.64 15.71
C SER A 151 -15.52 3.80 14.32
N GLU A 152 -15.76 4.91 13.63
CA GLU A 152 -15.18 5.16 12.30
C GLU A 152 -13.65 5.26 12.35
N LEU A 153 -13.10 5.88 13.38
CA LEU A 153 -11.66 5.93 13.61
C LEU A 153 -11.10 4.52 13.81
N ALA A 154 -11.69 3.72 14.70
CA ALA A 154 -11.26 2.36 14.96
C ALA A 154 -11.32 1.50 13.68
N TRP A 155 -12.43 1.57 12.93
CA TRP A 155 -12.59 0.86 11.68
C TRP A 155 -11.59 1.30 10.61
N SER A 156 -11.32 2.60 10.48
CA SER A 156 -10.36 3.11 9.49
C SER A 156 -8.94 2.69 9.83
N VAL A 157 -8.53 2.82 11.10
CA VAL A 157 -7.20 2.43 11.57
C VAL A 157 -6.99 0.93 11.45
N LEU A 158 -7.92 0.11 11.96
CA LEU A 158 -7.79 -1.34 11.94
C LEU A 158 -7.96 -1.89 10.52
N GLY A 159 -8.87 -1.33 9.71
CA GLY A 159 -9.07 -1.76 8.33
C GLY A 159 -7.83 -1.52 7.48
N LEU A 160 -7.32 -0.29 7.46
CA LEU A 160 -6.11 0.04 6.71
C LEU A 160 -4.87 -0.66 7.28
N GLY A 161 -4.76 -0.77 8.60
CA GLY A 161 -3.69 -1.53 9.24
C GLY A 161 -3.71 -3.01 8.85
N ALA A 162 -4.90 -3.64 8.87
CA ALA A 162 -5.06 -5.04 8.49
C ALA A 162 -4.75 -5.28 7.01
N LEU A 163 -4.95 -4.31 6.11
CA LEU A 163 -4.50 -4.45 4.72
C LEU A 163 -2.97 -4.60 4.64
N VAL A 164 -2.21 -3.83 5.42
CA VAL A 164 -0.74 -3.97 5.49
C VAL A 164 -0.38 -5.30 6.13
N GLY A 165 -1.10 -5.65 7.21
CA GLY A 165 -1.07 -6.94 7.86
C GLY A 165 -1.11 -8.12 6.90
N VAL A 166 -2.26 -8.26 6.24
CA VAL A 166 -2.56 -9.34 5.30
C VAL A 166 -1.58 -9.35 4.13
N ALA A 167 -1.29 -8.18 3.54
CA ALA A 167 -0.37 -8.10 2.43
C ALA A 167 1.04 -8.59 2.81
N THR A 168 1.53 -8.18 3.97
CA THR A 168 2.87 -8.57 4.44
C THR A 168 2.91 -10.05 4.82
N THR A 169 1.85 -10.58 5.44
CA THR A 169 1.74 -12.02 5.72
C THR A 169 1.70 -12.85 4.44
N LEU A 170 0.95 -12.42 3.42
CA LEU A 170 0.93 -13.11 2.11
C LEU A 170 2.31 -13.10 1.45
N LEU A 171 3.06 -12.00 1.57
CA LEU A 171 4.43 -11.90 1.08
C LEU A 171 5.34 -12.92 1.77
N VAL A 172 5.27 -13.00 3.10
CA VAL A 172 6.07 -13.95 3.90
C VAL A 172 5.71 -15.40 3.62
N LEU A 173 4.41 -15.72 3.51
CA LEU A 173 3.95 -17.07 3.18
C LEU A 173 4.42 -17.49 1.79
N ARG A 174 4.40 -16.55 0.84
CA ARG A 174 4.91 -16.78 -0.51
C ARG A 174 6.42 -17.04 -0.53
N ALA A 175 7.18 -16.40 0.36
CA ALA A 175 8.60 -16.64 0.56
C ALA A 175 8.91 -17.96 1.29
N GLY A 176 7.89 -18.76 1.66
CA GLY A 176 8.07 -20.12 2.17
C GLY A 176 8.26 -20.26 3.69
N ILE A 177 8.05 -19.20 4.48
CA ILE A 177 8.20 -19.29 5.95
C ILE A 177 7.18 -20.26 6.58
N ARG A 178 7.71 -21.23 7.33
CA ARG A 178 6.99 -22.15 8.22
C ARG A 178 7.67 -22.12 9.60
N PRO A 179 6.95 -22.24 10.73
CA PRO A 179 5.55 -22.68 10.89
C PRO A 179 4.51 -21.55 10.79
N SER A 180 3.23 -21.92 10.60
CA SER A 180 2.07 -21.02 10.48
C SER A 180 1.87 -20.08 11.67
N VAL A 181 2.35 -20.44 12.86
CA VAL A 181 2.34 -19.58 14.05
C VAL A 181 3.13 -18.28 13.81
N ALA A 182 4.21 -18.33 13.03
CA ALA A 182 4.97 -17.15 12.65
C ALA A 182 4.14 -16.18 11.78
N ALA A 183 3.24 -16.70 10.94
CA ALA A 183 2.39 -15.87 10.08
C ALA A 183 1.40 -15.01 10.88
N ILE A 184 0.90 -15.52 12.02
CA ILE A 184 0.04 -14.77 12.95
C ILE A 184 0.82 -13.63 13.61
N ALA A 185 2.06 -13.89 14.04
CA ALA A 185 2.91 -12.86 14.62
C ALA A 185 3.25 -11.76 13.61
N VAL A 186 3.59 -12.14 12.37
CA VAL A 186 3.80 -11.19 11.26
C VAL A 186 2.55 -10.35 11.03
N LEU A 187 1.37 -10.99 10.93
CA LEU A 187 0.10 -10.31 10.72
C LEU A 187 -0.15 -9.25 11.80
N ALA A 188 0.00 -9.62 13.06
CA ALA A 188 -0.22 -8.72 14.19
C ALA A 188 0.76 -7.54 14.17
N VAL A 189 2.06 -7.82 14.04
CA VAL A 189 3.10 -6.79 14.07
C VAL A 189 2.98 -5.80 12.91
N THR A 190 2.74 -6.31 11.70
CA THR A 190 2.63 -5.50 10.48
C THR A 190 1.29 -4.75 10.43
N THR A 191 0.24 -5.26 11.09
CA THR A 191 -0.98 -4.48 11.34
C THR A 191 -0.69 -3.31 12.27
N VAL A 192 0.03 -3.56 13.38
CA VAL A 192 0.36 -2.53 14.37
C VAL A 192 1.25 -1.44 13.76
N VAL A 193 2.26 -1.80 12.97
CA VAL A 193 3.19 -0.84 12.35
C VAL A 193 2.48 0.19 11.47
N ALA A 194 1.36 -0.20 10.84
CA ALA A 194 0.52 0.69 10.05
C ALA A 194 -0.58 1.37 10.90
N ALA A 195 -1.16 0.66 11.87
CA ALA A 195 -2.22 1.19 12.72
C ALA A 195 -1.73 2.33 13.63
N VAL A 196 -0.53 2.25 14.18
CA VAL A 196 0.05 3.28 15.08
C VAL A 196 0.11 4.66 14.41
N PRO A 197 0.75 4.84 13.24
CA PRO A 197 0.81 6.15 12.58
C PRO A 197 -0.57 6.64 12.13
N LEU A 198 -1.45 5.74 11.67
CA LEU A 198 -2.83 6.08 11.33
C LEU A 198 -3.62 6.58 12.55
N ALA A 199 -3.47 5.91 13.70
CA ALA A 199 -4.13 6.30 14.94
C ALA A 199 -3.61 7.66 15.44
N ALA A 200 -2.28 7.87 15.43
CA ALA A 200 -1.66 9.13 15.81
C ALA A 200 -2.18 10.30 14.95
N LEU A 201 -2.30 10.06 13.64
CA LEU A 201 -2.77 11.04 12.68
C LEU A 201 -4.28 11.30 12.79
N TYR A 202 -5.12 10.26 12.73
CA TYR A 202 -6.58 10.42 12.79
C TYR A 202 -7.08 10.92 14.14
N ALA A 203 -6.44 10.51 15.24
CA ALA A 203 -6.91 10.87 16.58
C ALA A 203 -6.38 12.23 17.04
N ARG A 204 -5.17 12.61 16.63
CA ARG A 204 -4.45 13.76 17.22
C ARG A 204 -3.76 14.68 16.20
N GLY A 205 -3.90 14.41 14.90
CA GLY A 205 -3.17 15.12 13.84
C GLY A 205 -1.66 15.12 14.09
N ILE A 206 -1.11 14.01 14.59
CA ILE A 206 0.33 13.85 14.81
C ILE A 206 0.92 13.20 13.56
N VAL A 207 1.89 13.87 12.93
CA VAL A 207 2.29 13.57 11.54
C VAL A 207 3.64 12.86 11.48
N SER A 208 4.52 13.04 12.45
CA SER A 208 5.88 12.45 12.39
C SER A 208 5.87 10.92 12.26
N PRO A 209 5.04 10.16 13.00
CA PRO A 209 4.94 8.71 12.80
C PRO A 209 4.47 8.35 11.38
N ALA A 210 3.55 9.13 10.80
CA ALA A 210 3.05 8.90 9.45
C ALA A 210 4.11 9.18 8.38
N ILE A 211 4.95 10.21 8.56
CA ILE A 211 6.09 10.50 7.66
C ILE A 211 7.09 9.33 7.71
N LEU A 212 7.49 8.91 8.91
CA LEU A 212 8.41 7.81 9.07
C LEU A 212 7.88 6.52 8.41
N PHE A 213 6.60 6.21 8.67
CA PHE A 213 5.93 5.08 8.03
C PHE A 213 5.95 5.19 6.50
N ALA A 214 5.56 6.34 5.94
CA ALA A 214 5.47 6.55 4.50
C ALA A 214 6.83 6.48 3.79
N LEU A 215 7.93 6.72 4.50
CA LEU A 215 9.28 6.59 3.96
C LEU A 215 9.83 5.16 4.09
N LEU A 216 9.73 4.57 5.28
CA LEU A 216 10.45 3.33 5.57
C LEU A 216 9.67 2.08 5.18
N VAL A 217 8.36 2.02 5.43
CA VAL A 217 7.58 0.79 5.16
C VAL A 217 7.48 0.51 3.65
N PRO A 218 7.11 1.48 2.78
CA PRO A 218 7.13 1.26 1.34
C PRO A 218 8.53 0.91 0.81
N TYR A 219 9.59 1.53 1.36
CA TYR A 219 10.97 1.22 0.98
C TYR A 219 11.33 -0.23 1.27
N PHE A 220 11.12 -0.70 2.51
CA PHE A 220 11.41 -2.08 2.88
C PHE A 220 10.58 -3.08 2.08
N LEU A 221 9.27 -2.82 1.91
CA LEU A 221 8.42 -3.71 1.12
C LEU A 221 8.83 -3.74 -0.36
N THR A 222 9.29 -2.61 -0.92
CA THR A 222 9.81 -2.56 -2.30
C THR A 222 11.08 -3.39 -2.45
N ILE A 223 12.00 -3.30 -1.48
CA ILE A 223 13.19 -4.18 -1.42
C ILE A 223 12.78 -5.65 -1.35
N GLU A 224 11.81 -5.97 -0.50
CA GLU A 224 11.33 -7.35 -0.36
C GLU A 224 10.64 -7.88 -1.62
N VAL A 225 10.08 -7.00 -2.45
CA VAL A 225 9.45 -7.41 -3.72
C VAL A 225 10.48 -7.61 -4.83
N PHE A 226 11.48 -6.72 -4.93
CA PHE A 226 12.36 -6.67 -6.11
C PHE A 226 13.78 -7.20 -5.88
N VAL A 227 14.25 -7.31 -4.65
CA VAL A 227 15.68 -7.55 -4.34
C VAL A 227 15.89 -8.82 -3.53
N THR A 228 15.04 -9.14 -2.56
CA THR A 228 15.26 -10.32 -1.70
C THR A 228 14.73 -11.59 -2.37
N THR A 229 15.62 -12.55 -2.62
CA THR A 229 15.26 -13.89 -3.13
C THR A 229 15.20 -14.92 -2.00
N ASP A 230 15.90 -14.68 -0.89
CA ASP A 230 16.28 -15.77 0.02
C ASP A 230 15.59 -15.75 1.39
N SER A 231 15.15 -14.59 1.90
CA SER A 231 14.39 -14.55 3.17
C SER A 231 13.81 -13.15 3.50
N PRO A 232 12.54 -13.04 3.96
CA PRO A 232 11.92 -11.79 4.35
C PRO A 232 12.35 -11.32 5.75
N VAL A 233 13.66 -11.28 6.02
CA VAL A 233 14.21 -10.93 7.34
C VAL A 233 13.87 -9.50 7.73
N HIS A 234 13.79 -8.57 6.77
CA HIS A 234 13.51 -7.17 7.08
C HIS A 234 12.09 -6.95 7.60
N ILE A 235 11.15 -7.87 7.29
CA ILE A 235 9.79 -7.83 7.84
C ILE A 235 9.80 -8.05 9.36
N LEU A 236 10.77 -8.79 9.91
CA LEU A 236 10.93 -8.95 11.36
C LEU A 236 11.29 -7.63 12.06
N LEU A 237 11.91 -6.69 11.34
CA LEU A 237 12.24 -5.36 11.87
C LEU A 237 11.00 -4.49 12.10
N PHE A 238 9.84 -4.85 11.53
CA PHE A 238 8.62 -4.06 11.69
C PHE A 238 8.12 -4.05 13.14
N GLY A 239 8.43 -5.08 13.94
CA GLY A 239 8.10 -5.13 15.36
C GLY A 239 8.81 -4.06 16.18
N PRO A 240 10.15 -4.09 16.24
CA PRO A 240 10.94 -3.01 16.84
C PRO A 240 10.60 -1.64 16.26
N TYR A 241 10.35 -1.55 14.96
CA TYR A 241 10.00 -0.28 14.32
C TYR A 241 8.64 0.27 14.76
N ALA A 242 7.63 -0.58 15.01
CA ALA A 242 6.36 -0.15 15.57
C ALA A 242 6.54 0.52 16.95
N LEU A 243 7.47 0.01 17.78
CA LEU A 243 7.81 0.65 19.06
C LEU A 243 8.43 2.03 18.85
N VAL A 244 9.32 2.18 17.87
CA VAL A 244 9.88 3.49 17.50
C VAL A 244 8.78 4.46 17.08
N LEU A 245 7.81 4.02 16.28
CA LEU A 245 6.67 4.87 15.88
C LEU A 245 5.83 5.32 17.08
N VAL A 246 5.61 4.44 18.07
CA VAL A 246 4.93 4.79 19.33
C VAL A 246 5.73 5.81 20.14
N LEU A 247 7.06 5.66 20.22
CA LEU A 247 7.92 6.62 20.91
C LEU A 247 7.90 7.99 20.22
N VAL A 248 7.96 8.02 18.88
CA VAL A 248 7.87 9.25 18.10
C VAL A 248 6.51 9.93 18.30
N TRP A 249 5.43 9.15 18.33
CA TRP A 249 4.11 9.67 18.67
C TRP A 249 4.11 10.31 20.07
N ALA A 250 4.57 9.59 21.10
CA ALA A 250 4.62 10.09 22.46
C ALA A 250 5.45 11.38 22.57
N LEU A 251 6.60 11.43 21.91
CA LEU A 251 7.49 12.58 21.90
C LEU A 251 6.84 13.80 21.24
N GLU A 252 6.27 13.65 20.05
CA GLU A 252 5.58 14.77 19.37
C GLU A 252 4.38 15.26 20.19
N SER A 253 3.63 14.34 20.80
CA SER A 253 2.50 14.69 21.69
C SER A 253 2.97 15.50 22.90
N ALA A 254 4.08 15.13 23.53
CA ALA A 254 4.64 15.83 24.68
C ALA A 254 5.23 17.20 24.32
N ILE A 255 5.85 17.33 23.14
CA ILE A 255 6.36 18.60 22.64
C ILE A 255 5.20 19.55 22.35
N ARG A 256 4.16 19.08 21.65
CA ARG A 256 2.98 19.89 21.32
C ARG A 256 2.22 20.36 22.56
N SER A 257 2.03 19.48 23.55
CA SER A 257 1.34 19.85 24.79
C SER A 257 2.08 20.94 25.56
N ARG A 258 3.43 20.93 25.54
CA ARG A 258 4.25 21.97 26.18
C ARG A 258 4.28 23.29 25.41
N LEU A 259 4.40 23.25 24.07
CA LEU A 259 4.59 24.45 23.25
C LEU A 259 3.27 25.16 22.92
N ARG A 260 2.18 24.42 22.75
CA ARG A 260 0.89 24.96 22.27
C ARG A 260 -0.25 24.82 23.29
N GLY A 261 0.03 24.29 24.48
CA GLY A 261 -1.00 23.96 25.48
C GLY A 261 -2.00 22.90 25.00
N TRP A 262 -1.72 22.24 23.87
CA TRP A 262 -2.67 21.44 23.12
C TRP A 262 -2.04 20.11 22.67
N ASP A 263 -2.79 19.03 22.84
CA ASP A 263 -2.34 17.67 22.54
C ASP A 263 -2.84 17.14 21.17
N GLY A 264 -3.57 17.95 20.41
CA GLY A 264 -4.08 17.56 19.09
C GLY A 264 -5.46 16.87 19.09
N GLY A 265 -6.06 16.57 20.24
CA GLY A 265 -7.20 15.65 20.34
C GLY A 265 -8.38 15.94 19.41
N ARG A 266 -8.78 14.93 18.61
CA ARG A 266 -9.79 14.96 17.53
C ARG A 266 -9.84 16.26 16.74
N PHE A 267 -8.65 16.81 16.51
CA PHE A 267 -8.17 17.62 15.39
C PHE A 267 -9.25 18.04 14.35
N ALA A 268 -9.97 19.15 14.52
CA ALA A 268 -10.13 20.00 15.69
C ALA A 268 -11.60 20.43 15.79
N ARG A 269 -12.25 20.12 16.93
CA ARG A 269 -13.48 20.78 17.39
C ARG A 269 -13.07 21.87 18.39
N GLU A 270 -13.17 23.12 17.99
CA GLU A 270 -13.43 24.29 18.84
C GLU A 270 -14.03 25.39 17.95
N ASN A 271 -15.30 25.75 18.18
CA ASN A 271 -15.80 27.04 17.70
C ASN A 271 -15.04 28.12 18.49
N PRO A 272 -14.34 29.07 17.87
CA PRO A 272 -14.11 30.34 18.55
C PRO A 272 -15.49 30.97 18.72
N THR A 273 -15.83 31.23 19.98
CA THR A 273 -17.03 31.93 20.47
C THR A 273 -17.45 33.11 19.59
#